data_AF-A0A2S4HBF5-F1
#
_entry.id   AF-A0A2S4HBF5-F1
#
_cell.length_a   1.000
_cell.length_b   1.000
_cell.length_c   1.000
_cell.angle_alpha   90.00
_cell.angle_beta   90.00
_cell.angle_gamma   90.00
#
_symmetry.space_group_name_H-M   'P 1'
#
loop_
_entity.id
_entity.type
_entity.pdbx_description
1 polymer ?
#
loop_
_entity_poly.entity_id
_entity_poly.type
_entity_poly.pdbx_seq_one_letter_code
_entity_poly.pdbx_strand_id
1 'polypeptide(L)'
;MELEFNMNMFNSKLLVAGLLSASVMVGCGSDSSADKDSPTVTNGSLTAALGALSGATCDITNAAGSTLETVTTGADGSVSITIETVGSDFPLIVSCTDGTYFDEANPDDPAKTNESVIKSIVPDLATFNNVGGNVAVTTLTDLAVELYNSLPAGDKTVETALASLDEIVRVLAPELGTGGGGVNLLAAPTPVTAGDTVVPNTPAGVYASYLAGLAQVAKDKGISPAELGALLAEDVANGDPIDADTVSDLGSSAASFAADKGFTVTGTTGDGGAAVKPTPTGTGGTATGG
;
A
#
# COMPACT_ATOMS: atom_id res chain seq x y z
N MET A 1 -22.62 -48.58 -28.65
CA MET A 1 -23.02 -49.86 -28.05
C MET A 1 -21.74 -50.44 -27.47
N GLU A 2 -21.70 -50.49 -26.14
CA GLU A 2 -20.76 -51.13 -25.21
C GLU A 2 -19.25 -51.26 -25.55
N LEU A 3 -18.44 -50.59 -24.72
CA LEU A 3 -17.07 -50.94 -24.30
C LEU A 3 -17.01 -50.54 -22.81
N GLU A 4 -17.18 -51.46 -21.87
CA GLU A 4 -16.18 -52.34 -21.24
C GLU A 4 -15.49 -51.76 -19.98
N PHE A 5 -15.47 -52.62 -18.97
CA PHE A 5 -14.99 -52.52 -17.58
C PHE A 5 -13.45 -52.35 -17.42
N ASN A 6 -13.01 -51.59 -16.40
CA ASN A 6 -12.02 -51.99 -15.36
C ASN A 6 -11.71 -50.77 -14.45
N MET A 7 -11.98 -50.73 -13.14
CA MET A 7 -11.53 -51.52 -11.98
C MET A 7 -10.10 -51.19 -11.46
N ASN A 8 -10.06 -50.76 -10.19
CA ASN A 8 -8.96 -50.77 -9.21
C ASN A 8 -7.66 -49.98 -9.49
N MET A 9 -7.33 -49.05 -8.59
CA MET A 9 -6.34 -49.32 -7.53
C MET A 9 -6.24 -48.18 -6.50
N PHE A 10 -6.24 -48.60 -5.24
CA PHE A 10 -5.79 -47.84 -4.08
C PHE A 10 -4.37 -47.29 -4.28
N ASN A 11 -4.10 -46.08 -3.79
CA ASN A 11 -2.84 -45.83 -3.11
C ASN A 11 -2.98 -44.76 -2.01
N SER A 12 -3.02 -45.24 -0.78
CA SER A 12 -2.84 -44.46 0.43
C SER A 12 -1.35 -44.26 0.70
N LYS A 13 -0.90 -43.01 0.82
CA LYS A 13 0.33 -42.59 1.51
C LYS A 13 -0.05 -41.32 2.27
N LEU A 14 -0.32 -41.32 3.58
CA LEU A 14 0.59 -41.52 4.71
C LEU A 14 1.90 -40.72 4.59
N LEU A 15 1.84 -39.48 5.08
CA LEU A 15 2.97 -38.67 5.57
C LEU A 15 2.43 -38.01 6.85
N VAL A 16 2.49 -38.68 7.99
CA VAL A 16 3.54 -38.56 9.02
C VAL A 16 3.96 -37.12 9.31
N ALA A 17 3.63 -36.73 10.55
CA ALA A 17 3.98 -35.53 11.28
C ALA A 17 5.44 -35.08 11.15
N GLY A 18 5.61 -33.77 10.98
CA GLY A 18 6.81 -33.04 11.37
C GLY A 18 6.43 -32.03 12.46
N LEU A 19 6.64 -32.42 13.72
CA LEU A 19 6.70 -31.51 14.85
C LEU A 19 7.88 -30.56 14.63
N LEU A 20 7.63 -29.29 14.32
CA LEU A 20 8.63 -28.25 14.50
C LEU A 20 8.48 -27.67 15.91
N SER A 21 9.47 -28.03 16.72
CA SER A 21 9.67 -27.58 18.08
C SER A 21 9.77 -26.06 18.14
N ALA A 22 8.80 -25.42 18.79
CA ALA A 22 8.95 -24.05 19.28
C ALA A 22 10.07 -24.06 20.33
N SER A 23 11.27 -23.67 19.92
CA SER A 23 12.35 -23.36 20.84
C SER A 23 12.04 -21.98 21.41
N VAL A 24 11.41 -21.97 22.59
CA VAL A 24 11.33 -20.79 23.44
C VAL A 24 12.75 -20.52 23.95
N MET A 25 13.49 -19.62 23.28
CA MET A 25 14.66 -19.03 23.91
C MET A 25 14.18 -18.00 24.92
N VAL A 26 14.39 -18.34 26.19
CA VAL A 26 14.27 -17.48 27.35
C VAL A 26 15.43 -16.48 27.34
N GLY A 27 15.12 -15.19 27.21
CA GLY A 27 16.01 -14.09 27.60
C GLY A 27 15.51 -13.49 28.91
N CYS A 28 15.99 -14.01 30.04
CA CYS A 28 15.80 -13.40 31.35
C CYS A 28 17.12 -12.75 31.76
N GLY A 29 17.15 -11.42 31.89
CA GLY A 29 18.23 -10.73 32.61
C GLY A 29 18.64 -9.37 32.04
N SER A 30 18.31 -8.33 32.81
CA SER A 30 18.91 -6.98 32.86
C SER A 30 18.28 -5.92 31.95
N ASP A 31 17.75 -4.88 32.60
CA ASP A 31 17.45 -3.55 32.06
C ASP A 31 18.43 -3.16 30.95
N SER A 32 18.02 -3.42 29.70
CA SER A 32 18.70 -2.92 28.53
C SER A 32 17.65 -2.10 27.81
N SER A 33 17.70 -0.79 28.03
CA SER A 33 17.10 0.17 27.12
C SER A 33 17.61 -0.23 25.75
N ALA A 34 16.75 -0.84 24.92
CA ALA A 34 17.12 -1.23 23.57
C ALA A 34 17.67 0.03 22.91
N ASP A 35 18.97 0.02 22.60
CA ASP A 35 19.59 1.13 21.92
C ASP A 35 18.87 1.28 20.59
N LYS A 36 18.38 2.47 20.29
CA LYS A 36 17.65 2.80 19.05
C LYS A 36 18.46 2.51 17.78
N ASP A 37 19.76 2.26 17.96
CA ASP A 37 20.75 1.96 16.94
C ASP A 37 21.11 0.45 16.87
N SER A 38 20.40 -0.42 17.61
CA SER A 38 20.56 -1.88 17.49
C SER A 38 19.77 -2.42 16.30
N PRO A 39 20.41 -3.17 15.36
CA PRO A 39 19.71 -3.74 14.22
C PRO A 39 18.58 -4.69 14.64
N THR A 40 17.43 -4.54 14.00
CA THR A 40 16.24 -5.37 14.20
C THR A 40 15.88 -6.06 12.90
N VAL A 41 15.88 -7.39 12.90
CA VAL A 41 15.37 -8.18 11.76
C VAL A 41 13.84 -8.22 11.83
N THR A 42 13.21 -7.75 10.76
CA THR A 42 11.77 -7.62 10.62
C THR A 42 11.30 -8.45 9.43
N ASN A 43 10.41 -9.41 9.69
CA ASN A 43 9.75 -10.19 8.65
C ASN A 43 8.39 -9.57 8.35
N GLY A 44 7.99 -9.56 7.08
CA GLY A 44 6.66 -9.13 6.69
C GLY A 44 6.38 -9.37 5.22
N SER A 45 5.56 -8.51 4.63
CA SER A 45 5.15 -8.58 3.25
C SER A 45 4.86 -7.20 2.66
N LEU A 46 4.86 -7.14 1.35
CA LEU A 46 4.39 -6.02 0.55
C LEU A 46 3.21 -6.50 -0.28
N THR A 47 2.24 -5.62 -0.54
CA THR A 47 1.16 -5.84 -1.49
C THR A 47 1.10 -4.67 -2.47
N ALA A 48 1.56 -4.90 -3.70
CA ALA A 48 1.49 -3.92 -4.77
C ALA A 48 0.17 -4.04 -5.54
N ALA A 49 -0.61 -2.96 -5.60
CA ALA A 49 -1.95 -3.00 -6.16
C ALA A 49 -2.23 -1.82 -7.11
N LEU A 50 -2.38 -2.18 -8.38
CA LEU A 50 -3.10 -1.48 -9.45
C LEU A 50 -4.14 -2.46 -10.02
N GLY A 51 -4.77 -3.26 -9.15
CA GLY A 51 -5.39 -4.54 -9.50
C GLY A 51 -4.37 -5.67 -9.60
N ALA A 52 -3.79 -6.05 -8.45
CA ALA A 52 -2.75 -7.07 -8.30
C ALA A 52 -1.57 -6.87 -9.27
N LEU A 53 -0.60 -6.06 -8.88
CA LEU A 53 0.58 -5.80 -9.71
C LEU A 53 1.55 -6.98 -9.64
N SER A 54 1.48 -7.88 -10.62
CA SER A 54 2.25 -9.12 -10.68
C SER A 54 3.58 -8.99 -11.41
N GLY A 55 4.63 -9.63 -10.88
CA GLY A 55 5.95 -9.66 -11.50
C GLY A 55 6.70 -8.33 -11.46
N ALA A 56 6.24 -7.38 -10.66
CA ALA A 56 6.93 -6.12 -10.45
C ALA A 56 8.15 -6.30 -9.56
N THR A 57 9.23 -5.59 -9.87
CA THR A 57 10.43 -5.54 -9.03
C THR A 57 10.25 -4.41 -8.02
N CYS A 58 10.34 -4.73 -6.73
CA CYS A 58 10.18 -3.78 -5.64
C CYS A 58 11.50 -3.62 -4.86
N ASP A 59 12.01 -2.40 -4.83
CA ASP A 59 13.19 -2.03 -4.04
C ASP A 59 12.76 -1.35 -2.73
N ILE A 60 13.32 -1.81 -1.61
CA ILE A 60 13.15 -1.18 -0.30
C ILE A 60 14.40 -0.35 -0.01
N THR A 61 14.25 0.97 0.06
CA THR A 61 15.35 1.92 0.22
C THR A 61 15.23 2.65 1.55
N ASN A 62 16.34 2.80 2.27
CA ASN A 62 16.37 3.54 3.53
C ASN A 62 16.47 5.07 3.31
N ALA A 63 16.36 5.85 4.39
CA ALA A 63 16.45 7.30 4.37
C ALA A 63 17.79 7.85 3.84
N ALA A 64 18.85 7.04 3.87
CA ALA A 64 20.15 7.37 3.30
C ALA A 64 20.24 7.09 1.78
N GLY A 65 19.20 6.53 1.17
CA GLY A 65 19.16 6.17 -0.25
C GLY A 65 19.80 4.82 -0.58
N SER A 66 20.08 3.99 0.42
CA SER A 66 20.63 2.64 0.23
C SER A 66 19.51 1.61 0.10
N THR A 67 19.56 0.77 -0.93
CA THR A 67 18.65 -0.37 -1.08
C THR A 67 19.00 -1.45 -0.06
N LEU A 68 18.02 -1.80 0.77
CA LEU A 68 18.13 -2.83 1.80
C LEU A 68 17.76 -4.21 1.27
N GLU A 69 16.74 -4.28 0.40
CA GLU A 69 16.24 -5.52 -0.17
C GLU A 69 15.55 -5.22 -1.52
N THR A 70 15.63 -6.20 -2.44
CA THR A 70 14.92 -6.19 -3.73
C THR A 70 14.14 -7.49 -3.85
N VAL A 71 12.84 -7.40 -4.15
CA VAL A 71 11.94 -8.54 -4.26
C VAL A 71 11.07 -8.45 -5.52
N THR A 72 10.40 -9.55 -5.89
CA THR A 72 9.50 -9.58 -7.04
C THR A 72 8.11 -10.05 -6.62
N THR A 73 7.07 -9.32 -7.02
CA THR A 73 5.69 -9.61 -6.64
C THR A 73 5.15 -10.89 -7.29
N GLY A 74 4.33 -11.62 -6.54
CA GLY A 74 3.61 -12.81 -6.99
C GLY A 74 2.44 -12.50 -7.93
N ALA A 75 1.65 -13.53 -8.23
CA ALA A 75 0.47 -13.41 -9.11
C ALA A 75 -0.63 -12.49 -8.54
N ASP A 76 -0.71 -12.38 -7.22
CA ASP A 76 -1.65 -11.54 -6.48
C ASP A 76 -1.06 -10.18 -6.08
N GLY A 77 0.11 -9.83 -6.62
CA GLY A 77 0.82 -8.61 -6.27
C GLY A 77 1.48 -8.61 -4.89
N SER A 78 1.43 -9.73 -4.15
CA SER A 78 2.06 -9.84 -2.84
C SER A 78 3.46 -10.44 -2.89
N VAL A 79 4.32 -10.12 -1.91
CA VAL A 79 5.63 -10.74 -1.72
C VAL A 79 6.09 -10.65 -0.27
N SER A 80 6.73 -11.70 0.24
CA SER A 80 7.35 -11.68 1.57
C SER A 80 8.70 -10.96 1.55
N ILE A 81 9.01 -10.26 2.64
CA ILE A 81 10.25 -9.50 2.81
C ILE A 81 10.92 -9.84 4.14
N THR A 82 12.23 -9.67 4.20
CA THR A 82 13.02 -9.82 5.43
C THR A 82 14.10 -8.75 5.46
N ILE A 83 13.83 -7.68 6.21
CA ILE A 83 14.72 -6.52 6.30
C ILE A 83 15.35 -6.43 7.68
N GLU A 84 16.64 -6.08 7.74
CA GLU A 84 17.33 -5.70 8.96
C GLU A 84 17.45 -4.17 8.99
N THR A 85 16.89 -3.52 10.01
CA THR A 85 16.85 -2.06 10.11
C THR A 85 17.25 -1.54 11.49
N VAL A 86 17.76 -0.32 11.53
CA VAL A 86 17.92 0.52 12.74
C VAL A 86 16.98 1.73 12.67
N GLY A 87 16.80 2.45 13.78
CA GLY A 87 15.92 3.61 13.80
C GLY A 87 16.26 4.69 12.77
N SER A 88 17.55 4.86 12.44
CA SER A 88 18.02 5.83 11.43
C SER A 88 17.78 5.42 9.98
N ASP A 89 17.38 4.18 9.70
CA ASP A 89 17.03 3.76 8.34
C ASP A 89 15.70 4.37 7.88
N PHE A 90 14.85 4.79 8.82
CA PHE A 90 13.51 5.27 8.53
C PHE A 90 13.47 6.78 8.20
N PRO A 91 12.51 7.21 7.36
CA PRO A 91 11.47 6.41 6.70
C PRO A 91 12.03 5.54 5.56
N LEU A 92 11.43 4.38 5.35
CA LEU A 92 11.75 3.52 4.20
C LEU A 92 10.85 3.91 3.02
N ILE A 93 11.40 3.87 1.81
CA ILE A 93 10.63 3.99 0.56
C ILE A 93 10.64 2.64 -0.14
N VAL A 94 9.46 2.10 -0.41
CA VAL A 94 9.27 0.93 -1.28
C VAL A 94 8.93 1.44 -2.67
N SER A 95 9.67 1.04 -3.70
CA SER A 95 9.43 1.44 -5.09
C SER A 95 9.24 0.20 -5.95
N CYS A 96 8.06 0.00 -6.51
CA CYS A 96 7.76 -1.12 -7.40
C CYS A 96 7.67 -0.64 -8.86
N THR A 97 8.39 -1.30 -9.75
CA THR A 97 8.43 -1.01 -11.19
C THR A 97 8.25 -2.28 -12.02
N ASP A 98 7.99 -2.11 -13.32
CA ASP A 98 7.61 -3.17 -14.24
C ASP A 98 6.37 -3.95 -13.76
N GLY A 99 6.20 -5.15 -14.30
CA GLY A 99 5.11 -6.06 -13.98
C GLY A 99 3.85 -5.82 -14.82
N THR A 100 2.83 -6.61 -14.55
CA THR A 100 1.53 -6.50 -15.18
C THR A 100 0.42 -6.49 -14.15
N TYR A 101 -0.63 -5.73 -14.40
CA TYR A 101 -1.76 -5.60 -13.49
C TYR A 101 -3.09 -5.85 -14.22
N PHE A 102 -4.10 -6.19 -13.43
CA PHE A 102 -5.47 -6.30 -13.85
C PHE A 102 -6.16 -4.94 -13.73
N ASP A 103 -6.53 -4.32 -14.85
CA ASP A 103 -7.23 -3.03 -14.83
C ASP A 103 -8.67 -3.22 -14.32
N GLU A 104 -8.96 -2.82 -13.08
CA GLU A 104 -10.26 -3.01 -12.47
C GLU A 104 -11.39 -2.26 -13.19
N ALA A 105 -11.08 -1.23 -13.97
CA ALA A 105 -12.05 -0.50 -14.79
C ALA A 105 -12.36 -1.20 -16.12
N ASN A 106 -11.53 -2.15 -16.54
CA ASN A 106 -11.64 -2.89 -17.80
C ASN A 106 -11.41 -4.39 -17.57
N PRO A 107 -12.34 -5.09 -16.88
CA PRO A 107 -12.14 -6.48 -16.48
C PRO A 107 -12.04 -7.48 -17.64
N ASP A 108 -12.50 -7.09 -18.83
CA ASP A 108 -12.43 -7.89 -20.06
C ASP A 108 -11.11 -7.71 -20.83
N ASP A 109 -10.29 -6.71 -20.46
CA ASP A 109 -9.00 -6.46 -21.10
C ASP A 109 -7.92 -7.43 -20.60
N PRO A 110 -6.94 -7.78 -21.46
CA PRO A 110 -5.75 -8.49 -20.99
C PRO A 110 -4.99 -7.62 -19.97
N ALA A 111 -4.24 -8.30 -19.10
CA ALA A 111 -3.39 -7.63 -18.12
C ALA A 111 -2.53 -6.55 -18.78
N LYS A 112 -2.53 -5.36 -18.18
CA LYS A 112 -1.80 -4.17 -18.65
C LYS A 112 -0.40 -4.19 -18.10
N THR A 113 0.56 -3.64 -18.85
CA THR A 113 1.92 -3.44 -18.33
C THR A 113 1.93 -2.21 -17.44
N ASN A 114 2.57 -2.31 -16.28
CA ASN A 114 2.86 -1.14 -15.47
C ASN A 114 4.12 -0.46 -16.02
N GLU A 115 3.97 0.74 -16.55
CA GLU A 115 5.06 1.52 -17.16
C GLU A 115 5.65 2.57 -16.20
N SER A 116 5.04 2.72 -15.03
CA SER A 116 5.42 3.70 -14.00
C SER A 116 6.02 3.04 -12.77
N VAL A 117 6.63 3.85 -11.90
CA VAL A 117 7.04 3.42 -10.57
C VAL A 117 5.93 3.80 -9.61
N ILE A 118 5.38 2.83 -8.89
CA ILE A 118 4.49 3.09 -7.76
C ILE A 118 5.27 2.95 -6.46
N LYS A 119 5.04 3.86 -5.51
CA LYS A 119 5.81 3.90 -4.27
C LYS A 119 4.94 3.79 -3.03
N SER A 120 5.59 3.49 -1.92
CA SER A 120 5.03 3.57 -0.58
C SER A 120 6.08 4.07 0.40
N ILE A 121 5.64 4.71 1.49
CA ILE A 121 6.50 5.23 2.54
C ILE A 121 6.17 4.54 3.86
N VAL A 122 7.15 3.90 4.49
CA VAL A 122 7.02 3.31 5.82
C VAL A 122 7.70 4.26 6.82
N PRO A 123 6.93 5.01 7.63
CA PRO A 123 7.50 6.05 8.47
C PRO A 123 8.44 5.55 9.55
N ASP A 124 8.09 4.47 10.24
CA ASP A 124 8.91 3.83 11.27
C ASP A 124 8.50 2.36 11.46
N LEU A 125 9.29 1.64 12.26
CA LEU A 125 9.04 0.23 12.57
C LEU A 125 7.71 0.03 13.34
N ALA A 126 7.31 0.99 14.18
CA ALA A 126 6.05 0.90 14.92
C ALA A 126 4.85 0.91 13.97
N THR A 127 4.87 1.80 12.98
CA THR A 127 3.85 1.94 11.94
C THR A 127 3.79 0.67 11.09
N PHE A 128 4.94 0.13 10.68
CA PHE A 128 5.02 -1.16 9.98
C PHE A 128 4.33 -2.29 10.77
N ASN A 129 4.62 -2.40 12.07
CA ASN A 129 4.01 -3.41 12.93
C ASN A 129 2.51 -3.17 13.15
N ASN A 130 2.08 -1.91 13.24
CA ASN A 130 0.67 -1.54 13.43
C ASN A 130 -0.21 -1.91 12.24
N VAL A 131 0.34 -1.95 11.02
CA VAL A 131 -0.37 -2.46 9.83
C VAL A 131 -0.26 -3.98 9.66
N GLY A 132 0.25 -4.69 10.67
CA GLY A 132 0.40 -6.14 10.64
C GLY A 132 1.57 -6.63 9.79
N GLY A 133 2.51 -5.75 9.44
CA GLY A 133 3.68 -6.09 8.63
C GLY A 133 3.36 -6.42 7.17
N ASN A 134 2.19 -5.99 6.65
CA ASN A 134 1.87 -6.06 5.22
C ASN A 134 1.62 -4.64 4.68
N VAL A 135 2.61 -4.10 3.97
CA VAL A 135 2.61 -2.72 3.50
C VAL A 135 1.99 -2.64 2.11
N ALA A 136 1.03 -1.73 1.95
CA ALA A 136 0.45 -1.39 0.67
C ALA A 136 1.44 -0.59 -0.19
N VAL A 137 1.56 -0.95 -1.48
CA VAL A 137 2.21 -0.14 -2.51
C VAL A 137 1.17 0.14 -3.60
N THR A 138 0.63 1.36 -3.61
CA THR A 138 -0.52 1.75 -4.42
C THR A 138 -0.34 3.16 -4.94
N THR A 139 -1.20 3.60 -5.86
CA THR A 139 -1.25 5.00 -6.30
C THR A 139 -1.44 5.96 -5.11
N LEU A 140 -2.26 5.64 -4.12
CA LEU A 140 -2.48 6.53 -2.97
C LEU A 140 -1.23 6.65 -2.08
N THR A 141 -0.49 5.56 -1.85
CA THR A 141 0.76 5.63 -1.08
C THR A 141 1.86 6.33 -1.87
N ASP A 142 1.82 6.26 -3.21
CA ASP A 142 2.75 6.96 -4.09
C ASP A 142 2.57 8.48 -3.98
N LEU A 143 1.33 8.97 -3.97
CA LEU A 143 1.05 10.39 -3.73
C LEU A 143 1.57 10.88 -2.37
N ALA A 144 1.53 10.03 -1.34
CA ALA A 144 2.08 10.38 -0.03
C ALA A 144 3.61 10.46 -0.06
N VAL A 145 4.26 9.60 -0.84
CA VAL A 145 5.71 9.66 -1.09
C VAL A 145 6.06 10.95 -1.83
N GLU A 146 5.26 11.36 -2.81
CA GLU A 146 5.50 12.60 -3.57
C GLU A 146 5.29 13.85 -2.72
N LEU A 147 4.24 13.88 -1.89
CA LEU A 147 4.05 14.95 -0.90
C LEU A 147 5.25 15.06 0.04
N TYR A 148 5.69 13.93 0.63
CA TYR A 148 6.87 13.86 1.49
C TYR A 148 8.14 14.31 0.75
N ASN A 149 8.30 13.91 -0.52
CA ASN A 149 9.47 14.25 -1.30
C ASN A 149 9.53 15.72 -1.70
N SER A 150 8.37 16.38 -1.80
CA SER A 150 8.24 17.81 -2.06
C SER A 150 8.70 18.70 -0.88
N LEU A 151 8.97 18.11 0.28
CA LEU A 151 9.43 18.80 1.47
C LEU A 151 10.93 19.15 1.38
N PRO A 152 11.36 20.27 1.98
CA PRO A 152 12.78 20.54 2.19
C PRO A 152 13.47 19.40 2.95
N ALA A 153 14.75 19.15 2.65
CA ALA A 153 15.49 18.04 3.26
C ALA A 153 15.52 18.07 4.80
N GLY A 154 15.49 19.25 5.42
CA GLY A 154 15.44 19.39 6.88
C GLY A 154 14.08 19.04 7.51
N ASP A 155 13.03 19.02 6.70
CA ASP A 155 11.66 18.74 7.15
C ASP A 155 11.27 17.27 6.92
N LYS A 156 12.10 16.51 6.17
CA LYS A 156 11.90 15.09 5.88
C LYS A 156 12.15 14.22 7.12
N THR A 157 11.10 14.02 7.92
CA THR A 157 11.12 13.24 9.17
C THR A 157 10.05 12.14 9.17
N VAL A 158 10.14 11.22 10.14
CA VAL A 158 9.09 10.21 10.43
C VAL A 158 7.72 10.86 10.63
N GLU A 159 7.66 11.98 11.36
CA GLU A 159 6.42 12.72 11.62
C GLU A 159 5.81 13.24 10.32
N THR A 160 6.61 13.86 9.46
CA THR A 160 6.12 14.37 8.17
C THR A 160 5.77 13.26 7.18
N ALA A 161 6.39 12.08 7.29
CA ALA A 161 6.01 10.90 6.51
C ALA A 161 4.61 10.39 6.91
N LEU A 162 4.33 10.29 8.21
CA LEU A 162 3.00 9.97 8.74
C LEU A 162 1.97 11.01 8.29
N ALA A 163 2.26 12.29 8.50
CA ALA A 163 1.35 13.37 8.13
C ALA A 163 1.10 13.43 6.61
N SER A 164 2.06 13.01 5.77
CA SER A 164 1.85 12.94 4.32
C SER A 164 0.84 11.87 3.94
N LEU A 165 0.83 10.71 4.63
CA LEU A 165 -0.18 9.67 4.42
C LEU A 165 -1.57 10.17 4.84
N ASP A 166 -1.67 10.80 6.01
CA ASP A 166 -2.94 11.35 6.51
C ASP A 166 -3.49 12.45 5.59
N GLU A 167 -2.61 13.26 5.02
CA GLU A 167 -2.99 14.35 4.12
C GLU A 167 -3.56 13.84 2.78
N ILE A 168 -2.98 12.78 2.21
CA ILE A 168 -3.53 12.16 1.00
C ILE A 168 -4.91 11.55 1.26
N VAL A 169 -5.11 10.90 2.41
CA VAL A 169 -6.45 10.45 2.83
C VAL A 169 -7.40 11.64 2.86
N ARG A 170 -7.01 12.74 3.53
CA ARG A 170 -7.86 13.92 3.70
C ARG A 170 -8.32 14.50 2.35
N VAL A 171 -7.43 14.58 1.37
CA VAL A 171 -7.72 15.25 0.08
C VAL A 171 -8.48 14.34 -0.89
N LEU A 172 -8.05 13.08 -1.04
CA LEU A 172 -8.57 12.21 -2.10
C LEU A 172 -9.60 11.19 -1.62
N ALA A 173 -9.50 10.73 -0.38
CA ALA A 173 -10.33 9.63 0.08
C ALA A 173 -10.66 9.79 1.58
N PRO A 174 -11.30 10.89 2.00
CA PRO A 174 -11.51 11.21 3.42
C PRO A 174 -12.30 10.12 4.16
N GLU A 175 -13.11 9.35 3.44
CA GLU A 175 -13.86 8.21 3.95
C GLU A 175 -12.98 7.00 4.33
N LEU A 176 -11.77 6.88 3.75
CA LEU A 176 -10.78 5.92 4.25
C LEU A 176 -10.29 6.31 5.65
N GLY A 177 -10.35 7.60 6.01
CA GLY A 177 -9.95 8.14 7.30
C GLY A 177 -10.92 7.86 8.47
N THR A 178 -10.62 8.45 9.63
CA THR A 178 -11.42 8.31 10.85
C THR A 178 -12.79 8.99 10.69
N GLY A 179 -13.85 8.18 10.57
CA GLY A 179 -15.23 8.66 10.44
C GLY A 179 -16.07 7.93 9.38
N GLY A 180 -15.45 7.17 8.47
CA GLY A 180 -16.16 6.48 7.38
C GLY A 180 -15.68 5.07 7.02
N GLY A 181 -14.42 4.69 7.33
CA GLY A 181 -13.89 3.39 6.90
C GLY A 181 -12.73 2.81 7.72
N GLY A 182 -11.98 3.63 8.47
CA GLY A 182 -10.91 3.15 9.36
C GLY A 182 -9.74 2.46 8.63
N VAL A 183 -9.51 2.81 7.37
CA VAL A 183 -8.47 2.23 6.53
C VAL A 183 -7.19 3.02 6.74
N ASN A 184 -6.15 2.34 7.20
CA ASN A 184 -4.79 2.85 7.16
C ASN A 184 -4.26 2.70 5.72
N LEU A 185 -3.82 3.77 5.05
CA LEU A 185 -3.31 3.70 3.66
C LEU A 185 -2.13 2.75 3.49
N LEU A 186 -1.37 2.50 4.56
CA LEU A 186 -0.27 1.54 4.54
C LEU A 186 -0.73 0.10 4.75
N ALA A 187 -1.95 -0.14 5.22
CA ALA A 187 -2.48 -1.49 5.31
C ALA A 187 -2.83 -2.00 3.92
N ALA A 188 -2.36 -3.21 3.59
CA ALA A 188 -2.57 -3.80 2.28
C ALA A 188 -4.07 -3.87 1.87
N PRO A 189 -4.41 -3.44 0.65
CA PRO A 189 -5.75 -3.66 0.09
C PRO A 189 -5.97 -5.15 -0.23
N THR A 190 -7.22 -5.52 -0.48
CA THR A 190 -7.52 -6.82 -1.09
C THR A 190 -7.04 -6.79 -2.55
N PRO A 191 -6.11 -7.66 -2.98
CA PRO A 191 -5.75 -7.75 -4.38
C PRO A 191 -6.96 -8.13 -5.24
N VAL A 192 -7.15 -7.44 -6.35
CA VAL A 192 -8.21 -7.74 -7.32
C VAL A 192 -7.55 -8.30 -8.57
N THR A 193 -8.03 -9.46 -9.02
CA THR A 193 -7.52 -10.20 -10.17
C THR A 193 -8.64 -10.52 -11.15
N ALA A 194 -8.24 -11.00 -12.34
CA ALA A 194 -9.18 -11.46 -13.35
C ALA A 194 -10.00 -12.65 -12.81
N GLY A 195 -11.33 -12.48 -12.79
CA GLY A 195 -12.27 -13.50 -12.33
C GLY A 195 -12.80 -13.32 -10.90
N ASP A 196 -12.31 -12.32 -10.16
CA ASP A 196 -12.87 -12.00 -8.85
C ASP A 196 -14.28 -11.45 -8.97
N THR A 197 -15.26 -12.26 -8.55
CA THR A 197 -16.68 -11.88 -8.56
C THR A 197 -17.14 -11.25 -7.24
N VAL A 198 -16.33 -11.32 -6.19
CA VAL A 198 -16.64 -10.80 -4.85
C VAL A 198 -15.38 -10.16 -4.26
N VAL A 199 -15.53 -9.02 -3.60
CA VAL A 199 -14.50 -8.41 -2.75
C VAL A 199 -15.09 -8.31 -1.34
N PRO A 200 -14.40 -8.78 -0.28
CA PRO A 200 -14.96 -8.79 1.06
C PRO A 200 -15.25 -7.38 1.59
N ASN A 201 -16.40 -7.19 2.24
CA ASN A 201 -16.72 -5.95 2.96
C ASN A 201 -15.87 -5.81 4.24
N THR A 202 -14.63 -5.42 4.06
CA THR A 202 -13.59 -5.24 5.07
C THR A 202 -12.80 -3.97 4.76
N PRO A 203 -12.02 -3.39 5.69
CA PRO A 203 -11.18 -2.24 5.39
C PRO A 203 -10.30 -2.43 4.15
N ALA A 204 -9.71 -3.62 3.97
CA ALA A 204 -8.91 -3.95 2.79
C ALA A 204 -9.73 -3.99 1.48
N GLY A 205 -10.99 -4.44 1.54
CA GLY A 205 -11.88 -4.47 0.38
C GLY A 205 -12.45 -3.09 0.02
N VAL A 206 -12.71 -2.25 1.03
CA VAL A 206 -13.04 -0.83 0.83
C VAL A 206 -11.85 -0.13 0.16
N TYR A 207 -10.62 -0.34 0.64
CA TYR A 207 -9.44 0.20 -0.02
C TYR A 207 -9.34 -0.25 -1.49
N ALA A 208 -9.54 -1.54 -1.78
CA ALA A 208 -9.57 -2.05 -3.14
C ALA A 208 -10.61 -1.33 -4.03
N SER A 209 -11.79 -1.00 -3.50
CA SER A 209 -12.79 -0.23 -4.26
C SER A 209 -12.35 1.19 -4.61
N TYR A 210 -11.56 1.86 -3.75
CA TYR A 210 -11.01 3.17 -4.08
C TYR A 210 -9.92 3.09 -5.15
N LEU A 211 -9.10 2.03 -5.15
CA LEU A 211 -8.13 1.79 -6.23
C LEU A 211 -8.83 1.53 -7.57
N ALA A 212 -9.89 0.72 -7.56
CA ALA A 212 -10.73 0.52 -8.73
C ALA A 212 -11.44 1.81 -9.19
N GLY A 213 -11.85 2.65 -8.23
CA GLY A 213 -12.39 3.97 -8.52
C GLY A 213 -11.40 4.89 -9.23
N LEU A 214 -10.12 4.89 -8.81
CA LEU A 214 -9.05 5.61 -9.53
C LEU A 214 -8.88 5.10 -10.95
N ALA A 215 -8.89 3.77 -11.15
CA ALA A 215 -8.80 3.19 -12.48
C ALA A 215 -9.98 3.63 -13.37
N GLN A 216 -11.19 3.71 -12.82
CA GLN A 216 -12.38 4.16 -13.55
C GLN A 216 -12.30 5.66 -13.89
N VAL A 217 -11.86 6.51 -12.96
CA VAL A 217 -11.63 7.94 -13.23
C VAL A 217 -10.59 8.14 -14.34
N ALA A 218 -9.53 7.34 -14.35
CA ALA A 218 -8.51 7.38 -15.41
C ALA A 218 -9.12 7.02 -16.77
N LYS A 219 -9.90 5.93 -16.81
CA LYS A 219 -10.63 5.48 -18.00
C LYS A 219 -11.58 6.55 -18.53
N ASP A 220 -12.34 7.21 -17.67
CA ASP A 220 -13.28 8.27 -18.08
C ASP A 220 -12.57 9.50 -18.64
N LYS A 221 -11.33 9.76 -18.20
CA LYS A 221 -10.43 10.78 -18.77
C LYS A 221 -9.67 10.30 -20.02
N GLY A 222 -9.81 9.03 -20.40
CA GLY A 222 -9.14 8.45 -21.57
C GLY A 222 -7.64 8.23 -21.39
N ILE A 223 -7.17 8.09 -20.15
CA ILE A 223 -5.77 7.85 -19.78
C ILE A 223 -5.65 6.55 -18.97
N SER A 224 -4.44 6.04 -18.80
CA SER A 224 -4.16 4.90 -17.93
C SER A 224 -4.20 5.28 -16.45
N PRO A 225 -4.46 4.31 -15.54
CA PRO A 225 -4.35 4.54 -14.10
C PRO A 225 -2.98 5.10 -13.66
N ALA A 226 -1.90 4.66 -14.34
CA ALA A 226 -0.54 5.13 -14.10
C ALA A 226 -0.36 6.61 -14.50
N GLU A 227 -0.91 7.02 -15.65
CA GLU A 227 -0.90 8.43 -16.07
C GLU A 227 -1.73 9.32 -15.14
N LEU A 228 -2.90 8.86 -14.68
CA LEU A 228 -3.68 9.59 -13.68
C LEU A 228 -2.89 9.76 -12.38
N GLY A 229 -2.24 8.69 -11.91
CA GLY A 229 -1.38 8.74 -10.72
C GLY A 229 -0.26 9.78 -10.86
N ALA A 230 0.40 9.83 -12.02
CA ALA A 230 1.45 10.81 -12.30
C ALA A 230 0.93 12.26 -12.31
N LEU A 231 -0.26 12.51 -12.88
CA LEU A 231 -0.88 13.84 -12.87
C LEU A 231 -1.22 14.28 -11.44
N LEU A 232 -1.84 13.41 -10.65
CA LEU A 232 -2.16 13.69 -9.25
C LEU A 232 -0.89 13.90 -8.41
N ALA A 233 0.19 13.16 -8.70
CA ALA A 233 1.48 13.32 -8.06
C ALA A 233 2.10 14.70 -8.34
N GLU A 234 2.00 15.17 -9.57
CA GLU A 234 2.45 16.51 -9.97
C GLU A 234 1.65 17.59 -9.22
N ASP A 235 0.32 17.48 -9.20
CA ASP A 235 -0.55 18.41 -8.47
C ASP A 235 -0.17 18.46 -6.98
N VAL A 236 0.01 17.29 -6.35
CA VAL A 236 0.41 17.17 -4.94
C VAL A 236 1.79 17.79 -4.68
N ALA A 237 2.78 17.52 -5.53
CA ALA A 237 4.14 18.03 -5.35
C ALA A 237 4.22 19.56 -5.47
N ASN A 238 3.44 20.12 -6.40
CA ASN A 238 3.35 21.56 -6.65
C ASN A 238 2.44 22.28 -5.66
N GLY A 239 1.58 21.56 -4.95
CA GLY A 239 0.54 22.13 -4.09
C GLY A 239 -0.62 22.71 -4.89
N ASP A 240 -0.82 22.22 -6.11
CA ASP A 240 -1.95 22.56 -6.95
C ASP A 240 -3.21 21.84 -6.43
N PRO A 241 -4.40 22.44 -6.58
CA PRO A 241 -5.62 21.85 -6.09
C PRO A 241 -6.07 20.67 -6.96
N ILE A 242 -6.36 19.53 -6.31
CA ILE A 242 -7.08 18.43 -6.95
C ILE A 242 -8.55 18.85 -7.10
N ASP A 243 -9.06 18.76 -8.32
CA ASP A 243 -10.41 19.20 -8.66
C ASP A 243 -11.49 18.38 -7.94
N ALA A 244 -12.54 19.06 -7.46
CA ALA A 244 -13.62 18.45 -6.69
C ALA A 244 -14.39 17.39 -7.49
N ASP A 245 -14.52 17.55 -8.82
CA ASP A 245 -15.16 16.54 -9.67
C ASP A 245 -14.31 15.26 -9.69
N THR A 246 -12.98 15.37 -9.70
CA THR A 246 -12.10 14.19 -9.64
C THR A 246 -12.27 13.40 -8.33
N VAL A 247 -12.43 14.08 -7.20
CA VAL A 247 -12.68 13.42 -5.90
C VAL A 247 -14.09 12.84 -5.82
N SER A 248 -15.09 13.55 -6.33
CA SER A 248 -16.48 13.07 -6.38
C SER A 248 -16.64 11.86 -7.32
N ASP A 249 -15.98 11.88 -8.47
CA ASP A 249 -15.97 10.78 -9.43
C ASP A 249 -15.25 9.56 -8.87
N LEU A 250 -14.14 9.76 -8.13
CA LEU A 250 -13.47 8.70 -7.39
C LEU A 250 -14.41 8.03 -6.39
N GLY A 251 -15.06 8.81 -5.51
CA GLY A 251 -16.00 8.28 -4.52
C GLY A 251 -17.20 7.56 -5.15
N SER A 252 -17.75 8.11 -6.23
CA SER A 252 -18.87 7.50 -6.96
C SER A 252 -18.47 6.20 -7.67
N SER A 253 -17.29 6.19 -8.29
CA SER A 253 -16.76 5.00 -8.98
C SER A 253 -16.41 3.89 -8.00
N ALA A 254 -15.83 4.22 -6.86
CA ALA A 254 -15.57 3.28 -5.78
C ALA A 254 -16.87 2.64 -5.25
N ALA A 255 -17.91 3.44 -5.04
CA ALA A 255 -19.22 2.95 -4.62
C ALA A 255 -19.88 2.04 -5.68
N SER A 256 -19.76 2.39 -6.97
CA SER A 256 -20.25 1.54 -8.07
C SER A 256 -19.52 0.20 -8.10
N PHE A 257 -18.19 0.21 -8.02
CA PHE A 257 -17.39 -1.01 -7.98
C PHE A 257 -17.76 -1.89 -6.78
N ALA A 258 -17.88 -1.30 -5.59
CA ALA A 258 -18.28 -2.03 -4.39
C ALA A 258 -19.66 -2.70 -4.56
N ALA A 259 -20.64 -1.98 -5.14
CA ALA A 259 -21.97 -2.51 -5.40
C ALA A 259 -21.93 -3.69 -6.37
N ASP A 260 -21.14 -3.60 -7.43
CA ASP A 260 -20.93 -4.70 -8.39
C ASP A 260 -20.27 -5.92 -7.74
N LYS A 261 -19.43 -5.71 -6.71
CA LYS A 261 -18.80 -6.78 -5.91
C LYS A 261 -19.66 -7.25 -4.72
N GLY A 262 -20.87 -6.71 -4.55
CA GLY A 262 -21.86 -7.19 -3.58
C GLY A 262 -21.80 -6.54 -2.19
N PHE A 263 -21.17 -5.36 -2.05
CA PHE A 263 -21.20 -4.58 -0.81
C PHE A 263 -21.43 -3.09 -1.07
N THR A 264 -21.56 -2.29 -0.01
CA THR A 264 -21.83 -0.85 -0.15
C THR A 264 -20.73 -0.06 0.52
N VAL A 265 -20.21 0.92 -0.22
CA VAL A 265 -19.36 1.99 0.28
C VAL A 265 -20.13 3.29 0.10
N THR A 266 -20.04 4.19 1.07
CA THR A 266 -20.64 5.52 0.95
C THR A 266 -19.81 6.31 -0.07
N GLY A 267 -20.36 6.51 -1.27
CA GLY A 267 -19.78 7.46 -2.22
C GLY A 267 -19.94 8.88 -1.69
N THR A 268 -18.92 9.72 -1.82
CA THR A 268 -18.95 11.10 -1.33
C THR A 268 -18.79 12.13 -2.43
N THR A 269 -19.35 13.31 -2.15
CA THR A 269 -18.97 14.56 -2.80
C THR A 269 -17.74 15.08 -2.04
N GLY A 270 -16.54 14.84 -2.56
CA GLY A 270 -15.34 15.42 -1.99
C GLY A 270 -15.22 16.90 -2.38
N ASP A 271 -14.78 17.73 -1.45
CA ASP A 271 -14.56 19.16 -1.72
C ASP A 271 -13.30 19.43 -2.56
N GLY A 272 -12.49 18.39 -2.81
CA GLY A 272 -11.18 18.52 -3.43
C GLY A 272 -10.23 19.39 -2.61
N GLY A 273 -9.26 19.99 -3.30
CA GLY A 273 -8.35 20.97 -2.73
C GLY A 273 -6.88 20.58 -2.82
N ALA A 274 -6.02 21.50 -2.39
CA ALA A 274 -4.57 21.30 -2.40
C ALA A 274 -4.13 20.43 -1.21
N ALA A 275 -3.15 19.57 -1.47
CA ALA A 275 -2.41 18.89 -0.41
C ALA A 275 -1.54 19.90 0.36
N VAL A 276 -1.66 19.88 1.68
CA VAL A 276 -0.93 20.75 2.60
C VAL A 276 0.37 20.05 2.97
N LYS A 277 1.50 20.68 2.62
CA LYS A 277 2.83 20.19 3.02
C LYS A 277 2.93 20.13 4.55
N PRO A 278 3.20 18.94 5.13
CA PRO A 278 3.36 18.83 6.58
C PRO A 278 4.54 19.66 7.08
N THR A 279 4.36 20.28 8.25
CA THR A 279 5.44 20.95 8.98
C THR A 279 5.86 20.11 10.17
N PRO A 280 7.16 19.86 10.41
CA PRO A 280 7.62 19.20 11.63
C PRO A 280 7.16 20.00 12.85
N THR A 281 6.67 19.34 13.91
CA THR A 281 6.51 20.05 15.19
C THR A 281 7.90 20.30 15.77
N GLY A 282 8.40 21.52 15.58
CA GLY A 282 9.72 21.88 16.09
C GLY A 282 9.82 21.60 17.59
N THR A 283 10.79 20.78 18.00
CA THR A 283 11.33 20.85 19.36
C THR A 283 11.98 22.22 19.49
N GLY A 284 11.18 23.19 19.94
CA GLY A 284 11.61 24.56 20.15
C GLY A 284 12.93 24.59 20.91
N GLY A 285 13.94 25.17 20.28
CA GLY A 285 15.22 25.41 20.90
C GLY A 285 15.02 26.16 22.23
N THR A 286 15.69 25.66 23.26
CA THR A 286 15.89 26.35 24.53
C THR A 286 16.40 27.76 24.29
N ALA A 287 15.53 28.76 24.42
CA ALA A 287 15.95 30.13 24.65
C ALA A 287 16.37 30.27 26.12
N THR A 288 17.63 29.95 26.40
CA THR A 288 18.34 30.46 27.58
C THR A 288 18.38 31.98 27.47
N GLY A 289 17.54 32.67 28.23
CA GLY A 289 17.64 34.10 28.50
C GLY A 289 18.28 34.31 29.86
N GLY A 290 19.60 34.50 29.87
CA GLY A 290 20.34 35.12 30.98
C GLY A 290 20.50 36.62 30.75
#